data_AF-B1NSN7-F1
#
_entry.id   AF-B1NSN7-F1
#
_cell.length_a   1.000
_cell.length_b   1.000
_cell.length_c   1.000
_cell.angle_alpha   90.00
_cell.angle_beta   90.00
_cell.angle_gamma   90.00
#
_symmetry.space_group_name_H-M   'P 1'
#
loop_
_entity.id
_entity.type
_entity.pdbx_description
1 polymer ?
#
loop_
_entity_poly.entity_id
_entity_poly.type
_entity_poly.pdbx_seq_one_letter_code
_entity_poly.pdbx_strand_id
1 'polypeptide(L)' 'IDVKQVTIVVNFDLPVKQGEEPDYETYLHRIGRTGRFGKKGLAFNMIEVDELPSLMKIQDHF' A
#
# COMPACT_ATOMS: atom_id res chain seq x y z
N ILE A 1 -4.80 11.42 8.08
CA ILE A 1 -6.01 11.92 7.40
C ILE A 1 -7.18 11.06 7.86
N ASP A 2 -8.25 11.69 8.33
CA ASP A 2 -9.47 11.00 8.78
C ASP A 2 -10.60 11.25 7.77
N VAL A 3 -10.88 10.23 6.97
CA VAL A 3 -11.95 10.23 5.96
C VAL A 3 -12.93 9.15 6.37
N LYS A 4 -14.24 9.41 6.22
CA LYS A 4 -15.29 8.40 6.39
C LYS A 4 -14.97 7.16 5.54
N GLN A 5 -15.45 6.01 6.00
CA GLN A 5 -15.06 4.68 5.55
C GLN A 5 -14.72 4.57 4.05
N VAL A 6 -13.43 4.47 3.75
CA VAL A 6 -12.90 4.39 2.39
C VAL A 6 -13.03 2.94 1.89
N THR A 7 -13.67 2.72 0.75
CA THR A 7 -13.84 1.36 0.18
C THR A 7 -12.66 0.93 -0.68
N ILE A 8 -11.92 1.89 -1.24
CA ILE A 8 -10.83 1.65 -2.19
C ILE A 8 -9.65 2.56 -1.85
N VAL A 9 -8.46 2.00 -1.77
CA VAL A 9 -7.18 2.73 -1.71
C VAL A 9 -6.43 2.51 -3.03
N VAL A 10 -5.85 3.58 -3.56
CA VAL A 10 -4.98 3.52 -4.75
C VAL A 10 -3.64 4.16 -4.39
N ASN A 11 -2.57 3.37 -4.42
CA ASN A 11 -1.21 3.88 -4.37
C ASN A 11 -0.78 4.18 -5.79
N PHE A 12 -0.65 5.47 -6.13
CA PHE A 12 -0.10 5.89 -7.43
C PHE A 12 1.40 5.59 -7.52
N ASP A 13 2.11 5.79 -6.41
CA ASP A 13 3.51 5.41 -6.24
C ASP A 13 3.65 4.54 -4.99
N LEU A 14 4.56 3.57 -5.04
CA LEU A 14 4.85 2.74 -3.88
C LEU A 14 5.53 3.57 -2.78
N PRO A 15 5.15 3.37 -1.50
CA PRO A 15 5.86 3.99 -0.40
C PRO A 15 7.24 3.32 -0.26
N VAL A 16 8.29 4.05 -0.62
CA VAL A 16 9.70 3.61 -0.51
C VAL A 16 10.48 4.52 0.42
N LYS A 17 11.46 3.95 1.11
CA LYS A 17 12.50 4.67 1.87
C LYS A 17 13.64 5.06 0.90
N GLN A 18 14.63 5.77 1.42
CA GLN A 18 15.83 6.09 0.63
C GLN A 18 16.49 4.79 0.12
N GLY A 19 16.77 4.72 -1.18
CA GLY A 19 17.45 3.58 -1.79
C GLY A 19 16.55 2.40 -2.18
N GLU A 20 15.32 2.65 -2.64
CA GLU A 20 14.38 1.66 -3.21
C GLU A 20 13.83 0.59 -2.24
N GLU A 21 14.23 0.63 -0.97
CA GLU A 21 13.67 -0.26 0.05
C GLU A 21 12.22 0.12 0.40
N PRO A 22 11.26 -0.82 0.42
CA PRO A 22 9.88 -0.50 0.76
C PRO A 22 9.71 0.07 2.16
N ASP A 23 8.82 1.04 2.30
CA ASP A 23 8.33 1.52 3.58
C ASP A 23 7.07 0.73 3.99
N TYR A 24 7.29 -0.44 4.60
CA TYR A 24 6.24 -1.38 5.01
C TYR A 24 5.21 -0.76 5.96
N GLU A 25 5.64 0.07 6.92
CA GLU A 25 4.75 0.72 7.87
C GLU A 25 3.81 1.69 7.15
N THR A 26 4.37 2.53 6.27
CA THR A 26 3.56 3.44 5.46
C THR A 26 2.61 2.68 4.54
N TYR A 27 3.06 1.60 3.90
CA TYR A 27 2.20 0.74 3.06
C TYR A 27 0.99 0.20 3.85
N LEU A 28 1.24 -0.39 5.02
CA LEU A 28 0.22 -0.93 5.91
C LEU A 28 -0.77 0.16 6.35
N HIS A 29 -0.27 1.34 6.73
CA HIS A 29 -1.11 2.46 7.14
C HIS A 29 -1.94 3.05 5.99
N ARG A 30 -1.47 2.98 4.74
CA ARG A 30 -2.23 3.39 3.56
C ARG A 30 -3.35 2.41 3.26
N ILE A 31 -3.06 1.12 3.12
CA ILE A 31 -4.10 0.12 2.81
C ILE A 31 -5.08 -0.07 3.98
N GLY A 32 -4.64 0.14 5.23
CA GLY A 32 -5.49 0.11 6.43
C GLY A 32 -6.52 1.25 6.51
N ARG A 33 -6.54 2.18 5.55
CA ARG A 33 -7.62 3.17 5.41
C ARG A 33 -8.91 2.53 4.89
N THR A 34 -8.80 1.41 4.16
CA THR A 34 -9.94 0.57 3.79
C THR A 34 -10.07 -0.66 4.69
N GLY A 35 -11.12 -1.45 4.52
CA GLY A 35 -11.29 -2.73 5.22
C GLY A 35 -11.46 -2.66 6.75
N ARG A 36 -11.74 -1.47 7.31
CA ARG A 36 -11.83 -1.28 8.77
C ARG A 36 -13.07 -1.95 9.36
N PHE A 37 -12.94 -2.45 10.59
CA PHE A 37 -14.02 -3.05 11.39
C PHE A 37 -14.67 -4.27 10.73
N GLY A 38 -13.85 -5.15 10.14
CA GLY A 38 -14.32 -6.39 9.51
C GLY A 38 -15.05 -6.18 8.17
N LYS A 39 -15.10 -4.95 7.66
CA LYS A 39 -15.60 -4.70 6.30
C LYS A 39 -14.55 -5.10 5.28
N LYS A 40 -15.00 -5.44 4.06
CA LYS A 40 -14.09 -5.65 2.93
C LYS A 40 -13.56 -4.31 2.41
N GLY A 41 -12.33 -4.32 1.93
CA GLY A 41 -11.67 -3.18 1.30
C GLY A 41 -10.82 -3.66 0.13
N LEU A 42 -10.54 -2.75 -0.82
CA LEU A 42 -9.67 -3.02 -1.96
C LEU A 42 -8.50 -2.03 -1.96
N ALA A 43 -7.31 -2.52 -2.29
CA ALA A 43 -6.13 -1.69 -2.50
C ALA A 43 -5.52 -2.03 -3.86
N PHE A 44 -5.21 -1.00 -4.65
CA PHE A 44 -4.51 -1.12 -5.93
C PHE A 44 -3.17 -0.37 -5.84
N ASN A 45 -2.12 -0.98 -6.40
CA ASN A 45 -0.82 -0.33 -6.58
C ASN A 45 -0.61 -0.12 -8.07
N MET A 46 -0.38 1.13 -8.48
CA MET A 46 0.21 1.44 -9.76
C MET A 46 1.72 1.38 -9.57
N ILE A 47 2.41 0.70 -10.48
CA ILE A 47 3.86 0.53 -10.44
C ILE A 47 4.43 0.67 -11.84
N GLU A 48 5.66 1.16 -11.90
CA GLU A 48 6.53 0.99 -13.06
C GLU A 48 7.23 -0.38 -13.02
N VAL A 49 7.82 -0.78 -14.15
CA VAL A 49 8.41 -2.13 -14.30
C VAL A 49 9.64 -2.30 -13.41
N ASP A 50 10.40 -1.23 -13.20
CA ASP A 50 11.57 -1.18 -12.33
C ASP A 50 11.22 -1.24 -10.84
N GLU A 51 10.00 -0.89 -10.45
CA GLU A 51 9.50 -1.01 -9.08
C GLU A 51 9.00 -2.42 -8.70
N LEU A 52 8.93 -3.35 -9.67
CA LEU A 52 8.51 -4.74 -9.43
C LEU A 52 9.26 -5.43 -8.27
N PRO A 53 10.60 -5.31 -8.13
CA PRO A 53 11.32 -5.91 -7.01
C PRO A 53 10.85 -5.38 -5.66
N SER A 54 10.54 -4.09 -5.56
CA SER A 54 10.03 -3.47 -4.34
C SER A 54 8.61 -3.94 -4.02
N LEU A 55 7.76 -4.12 -5.04
CA LEU A 55 6.44 -4.74 -4.84
C LEU A 55 6.56 -6.19 -4.34
N MET A 56 7.47 -6.99 -4.91
CA MET A 56 7.70 -8.37 -4.48
C MET A 56 8.17 -8.42 -3.02
N LYS A 57 9.07 -7.53 -2.60
CA LYS A 57 9.49 -7.40 -1.19
C LYS A 57 8.30 -7.09 -0.26
N ILE A 58 7.38 -6.21 -0.67
CA ILE A 58 6.16 -5.91 0.09
C ILE A 58 5.28 -7.16 0.20
N GLN A 59 5.09 -7.90 -0.89
CA GLN A 59 4.30 -9.12 -0.91
C GLN A 59 4.91 -10.22 -0.03
N ASP A 60 6.22 -10.41 -0.06
CA ASP A 60 6.88 -11.45 0.75
C ASP A 60 6.88 -11.10 2.26
N HIS A 61 6.71 -9.83 2.60
CA HIS A 61 6.65 -9.36 3.98
C HIS A 61 5.27 -9.56 4.65
N PHE A 62 4.17 -9.58 3.89
CA PHE A 62 2.78 -9.61 4.40
C PHE A 62 1.99 -10.83 3.93
#